data_AF-A0A284QMT3-F1
#
_entry.id   AF-A0A284QMT3-F1
#
_cell.length_a   1.000
_cell.length_b   1.000
_cell.length_c   1.000
_cell.angle_alpha   90.00
_cell.angle_beta   90.00
_cell.angle_gamma   90.00
#
_symmetry.space_group_name_H-M   'P 1'
#
loop_
_entity.id
_entity.type
_entity.pdbx_description
1 polymer ?
#
loop_
_entity_poly.entity_id
_entity_poly.type
_entity_poly.pdbx_seq_one_letter_code
_entity_poly.pdbx_strand_id
1 'polypeptide(L)'
;MKSKTVASILRHVASKISSVDGDVDAEVAVDKAVDAEEGEAEAEDEPKVSKRGKREGGIGHGGPGEEERLEKLYETIAWPLGKVFGHPYDAFKLALTEPATLSNALPNPVSPNTLSVLMSTIARRLTPQPIKLRADIELTCYTPQGIDAIKKALRMGEKESTEQVPIKAKLVAPPLYVLSTSAGDKYAAVDRLERAIDSIQHTIEEQGGTLVIKMKPKAISETDEHDLAQLMAKAGQENAEVSGDEEEEE
;
A
#
# COMPACT_ATOMS: atom_id res chain seq x y z
N MET A 1 -5.14 -15.75 -16.41
CA MET A 1 -4.81 -14.98 -15.18
C MET A 1 -6.04 -14.75 -14.30
N LYS A 2 -7.18 -14.29 -14.87
CA LYS A 2 -8.44 -14.02 -14.15
C LYS A 2 -8.91 -15.13 -13.18
N SER A 3 -8.93 -16.40 -13.61
CA SER A 3 -9.43 -17.52 -12.79
C SER A 3 -8.52 -17.87 -11.61
N LYS A 4 -7.19 -17.69 -11.75
CA LYS A 4 -6.22 -17.87 -10.64
C LYS A 4 -6.45 -16.82 -9.55
N THR A 5 -6.78 -15.59 -9.94
CA THR A 5 -7.08 -14.49 -9.02
C THR A 5 -8.36 -14.77 -8.24
N VAL A 6 -9.43 -15.20 -8.92
CA VAL A 6 -10.70 -15.60 -8.27
C VAL A 6 -10.45 -16.75 -7.28
N ALA A 7 -9.71 -17.78 -7.68
CA ALA A 7 -9.41 -18.90 -6.80
C ALA A 7 -8.56 -18.52 -5.59
N SER A 8 -7.63 -17.57 -5.74
CA SER A 8 -6.85 -17.05 -4.62
C SER A 8 -7.67 -16.17 -3.67
N ILE A 9 -8.68 -15.45 -4.17
CA ILE A 9 -9.57 -14.63 -3.34
C ILE A 9 -10.47 -15.53 -2.50
N LEU A 10 -11.13 -16.51 -3.13
CA LEU A 10 -12.05 -17.41 -2.45
C LEU A 10 -11.34 -18.28 -1.41
N ARG A 11 -10.11 -18.75 -1.68
CA ARG A 11 -9.28 -19.43 -0.67
C ARG A 11 -8.94 -18.53 0.51
N HIS A 12 -8.58 -17.26 0.26
CA HIS A 12 -8.28 -16.33 1.35
C HIS A 12 -9.51 -16.03 2.21
N VAL A 13 -10.69 -15.98 1.60
CA VAL A 13 -11.96 -15.81 2.29
C VAL A 13 -12.30 -17.05 3.12
N ALA A 14 -12.18 -18.26 2.55
CA ALA A 14 -12.39 -19.52 3.26
C ALA A 14 -11.50 -19.67 4.50
N SER A 15 -10.21 -19.33 4.37
CA SER A 15 -9.24 -19.34 5.48
C SER A 15 -9.57 -18.31 6.56
N LYS A 16 -10.04 -17.12 6.17
CA LYS A 16 -10.32 -16.01 7.09
C LYS A 16 -11.65 -16.15 7.84
N ILE A 17 -12.62 -16.84 7.27
CA ILE A 17 -13.88 -17.21 7.94
C ILE A 17 -13.57 -18.15 9.12
N SER A 18 -12.65 -19.10 8.95
CA SER A 18 -12.24 -20.01 10.05
C SER A 18 -11.54 -19.33 11.23
N SER A 19 -10.89 -18.18 10.99
CA SER A 19 -10.20 -17.44 12.05
C SER A 19 -11.15 -16.52 12.83
N VAL A 20 -12.36 -16.31 12.32
CA VAL A 20 -13.38 -15.43 12.92
C VAL A 20 -14.54 -16.25 13.51
N ASP A 21 -14.88 -17.40 12.93
CA ASP A 21 -15.91 -18.32 13.46
C ASP A 21 -15.37 -19.29 14.55
N GLY A 22 -14.17 -19.04 15.08
CA GLY A 22 -13.64 -19.78 16.23
C GLY A 22 -14.42 -19.58 17.54
N ASP A 23 -15.47 -18.74 17.54
CA ASP A 23 -16.18 -18.30 18.75
C ASP A 23 -17.71 -18.47 18.67
N VAL A 24 -18.28 -19.15 17.66
CA VAL A 24 -19.76 -19.18 17.50
C VAL A 24 -20.41 -20.49 17.05
N ASP A 25 -19.67 -21.56 16.75
CA ASP A 25 -20.26 -22.86 16.36
C ASP A 25 -20.20 -23.91 17.48
N ALA A 26 -20.82 -23.57 18.61
CA ALA A 26 -21.45 -24.54 19.48
C ALA A 26 -22.67 -23.84 20.07
N GLU A 27 -23.87 -24.20 19.62
CA GLU A 27 -25.16 -24.18 20.36
C GLU A 27 -26.33 -24.16 19.36
N VAL A 28 -26.70 -25.33 18.84
CA VAL A 28 -28.11 -25.64 18.55
C VAL A 28 -28.39 -27.08 19.00
N ALA A 29 -28.70 -27.28 20.28
CA ALA A 29 -29.55 -28.38 20.77
C ALA A 29 -29.96 -28.20 22.27
N VAL A 30 -31.20 -27.73 22.48
CA VAL A 30 -32.19 -28.11 23.54
C VAL A 30 -31.97 -27.73 25.02
N ASP A 31 -32.81 -26.77 25.47
CA ASP A 31 -33.56 -26.62 26.75
C ASP A 31 -33.07 -27.26 28.08
N LYS A 32 -32.72 -26.44 29.10
CA LYS A 32 -33.55 -26.08 30.29
C LYS A 32 -32.75 -25.45 31.46
N ALA A 33 -33.20 -24.26 31.87
CA ALA A 33 -33.45 -23.77 33.24
C ALA A 33 -32.33 -23.28 34.21
N VAL A 34 -32.60 -22.07 34.75
CA VAL A 34 -32.37 -21.48 36.09
C VAL A 34 -31.20 -20.48 36.32
N ASP A 35 -31.60 -19.28 36.76
CA ASP A 35 -30.98 -18.16 37.52
C ASP A 35 -29.49 -18.19 37.91
N ALA A 36 -28.80 -17.04 37.75
CA ALA A 36 -28.54 -16.06 38.84
C ALA A 36 -27.48 -14.99 38.47
N GLU A 37 -27.62 -13.85 39.15
CA GLU A 37 -26.91 -12.56 39.26
C GLU A 37 -25.38 -12.37 39.02
N GLU A 38 -25.10 -11.11 38.62
CA GLU A 38 -24.04 -10.14 39.02
C GLU A 38 -22.55 -10.34 38.67
N GLY A 39 -21.93 -9.23 38.24
CA GLY A 39 -20.49 -8.97 38.43
C GLY A 39 -19.80 -8.15 37.34
N GLU A 40 -19.63 -6.84 37.57
CA GLU A 40 -18.74 -5.92 36.85
C GLU A 40 -17.25 -6.26 37.07
N ALA A 41 -16.35 -5.91 36.13
CA ALA A 41 -15.08 -5.17 36.34
C ALA A 41 -14.05 -5.37 35.21
N GLU A 42 -13.14 -4.41 35.15
CA GLU A 42 -12.34 -3.93 34.04
C GLU A 42 -10.94 -4.58 33.85
N ALA A 43 -10.28 -4.13 32.78
CA ALA A 43 -8.86 -3.76 32.68
C ALA A 43 -7.80 -4.76 32.14
N GLU A 44 -7.24 -4.34 30.99
CA GLU A 44 -5.83 -4.30 30.58
C GLU A 44 -5.00 -5.60 30.40
N ASP A 45 -4.41 -5.76 29.20
CA ASP A 45 -2.94 -5.72 28.97
C ASP A 45 -2.60 -6.21 27.52
N GLU A 46 -2.00 -5.33 26.70
CA GLU A 46 -1.26 -5.75 25.50
C GLU A 46 0.11 -6.27 25.94
N PRO A 47 0.70 -7.24 25.20
CA PRO A 47 1.87 -6.78 24.45
C PRO A 47 1.99 -7.34 23.03
N LYS A 48 2.39 -6.42 22.14
CA LYS A 48 2.86 -6.64 20.76
C LYS A 48 4.03 -7.61 20.70
N VAL A 49 3.97 -8.59 19.81
CA VAL A 49 5.16 -9.28 19.28
C VAL A 49 5.17 -9.27 17.76
N SER A 50 6.18 -8.56 17.26
CA SER A 50 6.69 -8.51 15.89
C SER A 50 7.01 -9.89 15.32
N LYS A 51 6.60 -10.16 14.07
CA LYS A 51 7.51 -10.71 13.05
C LYS A 51 6.93 -10.60 11.64
N ARG A 52 7.53 -9.69 10.86
CA ARG A 52 7.53 -9.73 9.39
C ARG A 52 8.27 -11.01 8.96
N GLY A 53 7.53 -11.91 8.34
CA GLY A 53 8.06 -13.10 7.66
C GLY A 53 7.42 -13.22 6.29
N LYS A 54 8.14 -12.74 5.27
CA LYS A 54 8.19 -13.21 3.88
C LYS A 54 6.99 -14.07 3.42
N ARG A 55 6.00 -13.46 2.75
CA ARG A 55 4.96 -14.19 2.00
C ARG A 55 5.54 -14.72 0.69
N GLU A 56 6.33 -15.78 0.78
CA GLU A 56 6.53 -16.68 -0.34
C GLU A 56 5.19 -17.36 -0.65
N GLY A 57 4.87 -17.45 -1.94
CA GLY A 57 3.69 -18.12 -2.45
C GLY A 57 3.75 -19.62 -2.19
N GLY A 58 3.48 -20.02 -0.95
CA GLY A 58 3.22 -21.40 -0.59
C GLY A 58 1.80 -21.76 -1.01
N ILE A 59 1.68 -22.75 -1.89
CA ILE A 59 0.44 -23.50 -2.09
C ILE A 59 0.24 -24.30 -0.79
N GLY A 60 -0.32 -23.66 0.23
CA GLY A 60 -0.76 -24.32 1.44
C GLY A 60 -1.93 -25.23 1.10
N HIS A 61 -1.75 -26.53 1.37
CA HIS A 61 -2.85 -27.48 1.36
C HIS A 61 -3.74 -27.10 2.55
N GLY A 62 -4.99 -26.72 2.26
CA GLY A 62 -5.96 -26.36 3.28
C GLY A 62 -6.32 -27.59 4.12
N GLY A 63 -6.73 -27.38 5.36
CA GLY A 63 -7.27 -28.47 6.17
C GLY A 63 -8.53 -29.07 5.49
N PRO A 64 -8.94 -30.30 5.82
CA PRO A 64 -10.12 -30.94 5.21
C PRO A 64 -11.41 -30.11 5.35
N GLY A 65 -11.55 -29.31 6.43
CA GLY A 65 -12.68 -28.38 6.59
C GLY A 65 -12.57 -27.08 5.79
N GLU A 66 -11.39 -26.70 5.30
CA GLU A 66 -11.19 -25.53 4.45
C GLU A 66 -11.63 -25.80 3.01
N GLU A 67 -11.41 -27.03 2.52
CA GLU A 67 -11.81 -27.46 1.18
C GLU A 67 -13.33 -27.51 1.03
N GLU A 68 -14.06 -28.07 2.00
CA GLU A 68 -15.53 -28.11 1.99
C GLU A 68 -16.15 -26.70 2.02
N ARG A 69 -15.56 -25.78 2.80
CA ARG A 69 -16.00 -24.38 2.85
C ARG A 69 -15.70 -23.65 1.55
N LEU A 70 -14.55 -23.93 0.94
CA LEU A 70 -14.17 -23.37 -0.35
C LEU A 70 -15.17 -23.78 -1.43
N GLU A 71 -15.53 -25.07 -1.49
CA GLU A 71 -16.56 -25.58 -2.41
C GLU A 71 -17.88 -24.84 -2.22
N LYS A 72 -18.41 -24.76 -0.99
CA LYS A 72 -19.63 -23.99 -0.67
C LYS A 72 -19.56 -22.54 -1.14
N LEU A 73 -18.41 -21.87 -1.01
CA LEU A 73 -18.21 -20.50 -1.50
C LEU A 73 -18.21 -20.41 -3.04
N TYR A 74 -17.71 -21.43 -3.75
CA TYR A 74 -17.81 -21.49 -5.20
C TYR A 74 -19.25 -21.66 -5.67
N GLU A 75 -20.02 -22.54 -5.03
CA GLU A 75 -21.42 -22.81 -5.40
C GLU A 75 -22.32 -21.60 -5.15
N THR A 76 -22.10 -20.91 -4.03
CA THR A 76 -22.93 -19.78 -3.60
C THR A 76 -22.57 -18.48 -4.30
N ILE A 77 -21.28 -18.21 -4.57
CA ILE A 77 -20.82 -16.91 -5.05
C ILE A 77 -20.27 -17.00 -6.48
N ALA A 78 -19.33 -17.90 -6.73
CA ALA A 78 -18.56 -17.88 -7.99
C ALA A 78 -19.40 -18.33 -9.20
N TRP A 79 -20.20 -19.39 -9.06
CA TRP A 79 -21.01 -19.90 -10.17
C TRP A 79 -22.19 -19.00 -10.54
N PRO A 80 -22.97 -18.44 -9.60
CA PRO A 80 -24.04 -17.51 -9.95
C PRO A 80 -23.50 -16.25 -10.63
N LEU A 81 -22.41 -15.66 -10.12
CA LEU A 81 -21.77 -14.50 -10.73
C LEU A 81 -21.20 -14.82 -12.12
N GLY A 82 -20.66 -16.02 -12.31
CA GLY A 82 -20.22 -16.50 -13.62
C GLY A 82 -21.34 -16.63 -14.63
N LYS A 83 -22.54 -17.04 -14.21
CA LYS A 83 -23.71 -17.15 -15.10
C LYS A 83 -24.26 -15.78 -15.52
N VAL A 84 -24.21 -14.78 -14.65
CA VAL A 84 -24.74 -13.43 -14.93
C VAL A 84 -23.76 -12.59 -15.74
N PHE A 85 -22.48 -12.59 -15.38
CA PHE A 85 -21.46 -11.71 -15.97
C PHE A 85 -20.49 -12.43 -16.92
N GLY A 86 -20.72 -13.71 -17.21
CA GLY A 86 -19.84 -14.58 -17.98
C GLY A 86 -18.61 -15.05 -17.20
N HIS A 87 -17.96 -14.17 -16.44
CA HIS A 87 -16.82 -14.53 -15.58
C HIS A 87 -16.89 -13.83 -14.22
N PRO A 88 -16.72 -14.55 -13.08
CA PRO A 88 -16.84 -13.97 -11.73
C PRO A 88 -15.83 -12.83 -11.46
N TYR A 89 -14.67 -12.88 -12.10
CA TYR A 89 -13.68 -11.79 -12.08
C TYR A 89 -14.23 -10.44 -12.59
N ASP A 90 -15.08 -10.45 -13.62
CA ASP A 90 -15.62 -9.21 -14.18
C ASP A 90 -16.73 -8.66 -13.25
N ALA A 91 -17.48 -9.54 -12.57
CA ALA A 91 -18.36 -9.15 -11.47
C ALA A 91 -17.59 -8.55 -10.28
N PHE A 92 -16.45 -9.12 -9.88
CA PHE A 92 -15.61 -8.57 -8.80
C PHE A 92 -15.00 -7.21 -9.15
N LYS A 93 -14.77 -6.90 -10.42
CA LYS A 93 -14.36 -5.56 -10.85
C LYS A 93 -15.49 -4.55 -10.67
N LEU A 94 -16.70 -4.90 -11.10
CA LEU A 94 -17.89 -4.06 -10.93
C LEU A 94 -18.24 -3.86 -9.45
N ALA A 95 -17.97 -4.86 -8.62
CA ALA A 95 -18.14 -4.77 -7.17
C ALA A 95 -17.34 -3.65 -6.49
N LEU A 96 -16.18 -3.29 -7.07
CA LEU A 96 -15.34 -2.21 -6.54
C LEU A 96 -16.00 -0.84 -6.72
N THR A 97 -16.74 -0.66 -7.82
CA THR A 97 -17.45 0.59 -8.13
C THR A 97 -18.86 0.59 -7.56
N GLU A 98 -19.55 -0.55 -7.60
CA GLU A 98 -20.95 -0.69 -7.19
C GLU A 98 -21.13 -1.92 -6.31
N PRO A 99 -20.95 -1.79 -4.98
CA PRO A 99 -21.00 -2.92 -4.06
C PRO A 99 -22.37 -3.61 -4.03
N ALA A 100 -23.44 -2.87 -4.34
CA ALA A 100 -24.81 -3.38 -4.39
C ALA A 100 -25.07 -4.38 -5.54
N THR A 101 -24.25 -4.36 -6.60
CA THR A 101 -24.42 -5.27 -7.74
C THR A 101 -24.11 -6.72 -7.34
N LEU A 102 -23.15 -6.94 -6.45
CA LEU A 102 -22.85 -8.27 -5.94
C LEU A 102 -23.96 -8.81 -5.04
N SER A 103 -24.48 -7.98 -4.12
CA SER A 103 -25.57 -8.43 -3.24
C SER A 103 -26.84 -8.77 -4.01
N ASN A 104 -27.12 -8.04 -5.10
CA ASN A 104 -28.30 -8.26 -5.94
C ASN A 104 -28.13 -9.41 -6.94
N ALA A 105 -26.91 -9.71 -7.38
CA ALA A 105 -26.62 -10.79 -8.32
C ALA A 105 -26.53 -12.17 -7.65
N LEU A 106 -26.50 -12.23 -6.32
CA LEU A 106 -26.44 -13.47 -5.56
C LEU A 106 -27.87 -13.99 -5.28
N PRO A 107 -28.19 -15.24 -5.69
CA PRO A 107 -29.52 -15.81 -5.49
C PRO A 107 -29.80 -16.25 -4.04
N ASN A 108 -28.76 -16.50 -3.24
CA ASN A 108 -28.88 -16.89 -1.83
C ASN A 108 -28.22 -15.84 -0.92
N PRO A 109 -28.84 -15.47 0.21
CA PRO A 109 -28.24 -14.54 1.16
C PRO A 109 -27.02 -15.19 1.82
N VAL A 110 -25.84 -14.70 1.45
CA VAL A 110 -24.58 -15.04 2.11
C VAL A 110 -24.48 -14.27 3.43
N SER A 111 -23.83 -14.85 4.45
CA SER A 111 -23.68 -14.17 5.73
C SER A 111 -23.01 -12.79 5.55
N PRO A 112 -23.50 -11.73 6.20
CA PRO A 112 -22.97 -10.38 6.03
C PRO A 112 -21.48 -10.28 6.40
N ASN A 113 -21.02 -11.12 7.33
CA ASN A 113 -19.61 -11.26 7.68
C ASN A 113 -18.76 -11.77 6.49
N THR A 114 -19.22 -12.83 5.82
CA THR A 114 -18.55 -13.39 4.63
C THR A 114 -18.50 -12.36 3.50
N LEU A 115 -19.57 -11.60 3.27
CA LEU A 115 -19.59 -10.54 2.25
C LEU A 115 -18.60 -9.41 2.58
N SER A 116 -18.51 -8.99 3.83
CA SER A 116 -17.53 -7.99 4.27
C SER A 116 -16.08 -8.46 4.05
N VAL A 117 -15.79 -9.71 4.45
CA VAL A 117 -14.47 -10.33 4.27
C VAL A 117 -14.13 -10.49 2.77
N LEU A 118 -15.11 -10.89 1.96
CA LEU A 118 -14.97 -10.99 0.51
C LEU A 118 -14.68 -9.62 -0.10
N MET A 119 -15.46 -8.59 0.23
CA MET A 119 -15.28 -7.23 -0.28
C MET A 119 -13.94 -6.63 0.12
N SER A 120 -13.53 -6.79 1.39
CA SER A 120 -12.20 -6.38 1.86
C SER A 120 -11.08 -7.08 1.07
N THR A 121 -11.27 -8.36 0.74
CA THR A 121 -10.30 -9.14 -0.02
C THR A 121 -10.26 -8.75 -1.49
N ILE A 122 -11.41 -8.48 -2.10
CA ILE A 122 -11.54 -7.98 -3.47
C ILE A 122 -10.89 -6.60 -3.58
N ALA A 123 -11.23 -5.66 -2.69
CA ALA A 123 -10.61 -4.33 -2.63
C ALA A 123 -9.09 -4.41 -2.48
N ARG A 124 -8.57 -5.28 -1.63
CA ARG A 124 -7.11 -5.41 -1.45
C ARG A 124 -6.40 -5.96 -2.70
N ARG A 125 -7.05 -6.87 -3.43
CA ARG A 125 -6.40 -7.66 -4.51
C ARG A 125 -6.69 -7.16 -5.92
N LEU A 126 -7.82 -6.49 -6.15
CA LEU A 126 -8.22 -5.98 -7.46
C LEU A 126 -8.01 -4.47 -7.60
N THR A 127 -7.99 -3.69 -6.51
CA THR A 127 -7.66 -2.28 -6.59
C THR A 127 -6.19 -2.13 -6.99
N PRO A 128 -5.88 -1.33 -8.03
CA PRO A 128 -4.50 -1.03 -8.37
C PRO A 128 -3.83 -0.39 -7.15
N GLN A 129 -2.82 -1.08 -6.62
CA GLN A 129 -2.06 -0.57 -5.50
C GLN A 129 -1.31 0.69 -5.97
N PRO A 130 -1.31 1.77 -5.17
CA PRO A 130 -0.60 2.99 -5.53
C PRO A 130 0.88 2.67 -5.78
N ILE A 131 1.36 3.04 -6.96
CA ILE A 131 2.74 2.84 -7.35
C ILE A 131 3.53 4.07 -6.89
N LYS A 132 4.61 3.83 -6.16
CA LYS A 132 5.56 4.87 -5.83
C LYS A 132 6.52 5.07 -7.01
N LEU A 133 6.72 6.31 -7.41
CA LEU A 133 7.63 6.72 -8.46
C LEU A 133 8.72 7.61 -7.85
N ARG A 134 9.91 7.49 -8.40
CA ARG A 134 11.10 8.21 -7.96
C ARG A 134 11.84 8.81 -9.15
N ALA A 135 12.35 10.02 -8.97
CA ALA A 135 13.33 10.64 -9.86
C ALA A 135 14.48 11.22 -9.03
N ASP A 136 15.71 11.03 -9.50
CA ASP A 136 16.90 11.57 -8.85
C ASP A 136 17.47 12.69 -9.69
N ILE A 137 17.59 13.86 -9.06
CA ILE A 137 18.07 15.09 -9.67
C ILE A 137 19.28 15.60 -8.90
N GLU A 138 20.27 16.07 -9.64
CA GLU A 138 21.41 16.79 -9.10
C GLU A 138 21.18 18.29 -9.33
N LEU A 139 21.20 19.08 -8.26
CA LEU A 139 21.01 20.53 -8.33
C LEU A 139 22.29 21.21 -7.85
N THR A 140 22.88 22.03 -8.73
CA THR A 140 24.07 22.82 -8.43
C THR A 140 23.79 24.29 -8.70
N CYS A 141 24.19 25.16 -7.77
CA CYS A 141 24.09 26.61 -7.95
C CYS A 141 25.27 27.28 -7.27
N TYR A 142 26.09 28.00 -8.04
CA TYR A 142 27.32 28.64 -7.56
C TYR A 142 27.13 30.11 -7.20
N THR A 143 25.91 30.64 -7.29
CA THR A 143 25.63 32.02 -6.93
C THR A 143 25.65 32.20 -5.40
N PRO A 144 25.94 33.41 -4.89
CA PRO A 144 25.93 33.67 -3.44
C PRO A 144 24.59 33.36 -2.75
N GLN A 145 23.49 33.36 -3.52
CA GLN A 145 22.14 33.02 -3.05
C GLN A 145 21.73 31.60 -3.50
N GLY A 146 22.68 30.73 -3.82
CA GLY A 146 22.41 29.43 -4.45
C GLY A 146 21.53 28.49 -3.62
N ILE A 147 21.66 28.52 -2.29
CA ILE A 147 20.81 27.72 -1.40
C ILE A 147 19.35 28.17 -1.49
N ASP A 148 19.10 29.47 -1.53
CA ASP A 148 17.74 30.02 -1.64
C ASP A 148 17.17 29.80 -3.04
N ALA A 149 18.02 29.84 -4.07
CA ALA A 149 17.66 29.45 -5.44
C ALA A 149 17.15 28.00 -5.50
N ILE A 150 17.90 27.07 -4.91
CA ILE A 150 17.54 25.65 -4.87
C ILE A 150 16.24 25.44 -4.09
N LYS A 151 16.09 26.07 -2.91
CA LYS A 151 14.85 26.00 -2.12
C LYS A 151 13.65 26.52 -2.91
N LYS A 152 13.81 27.63 -3.64
CA LYS A 152 12.74 28.21 -4.48
C LYS A 152 12.37 27.28 -5.63
N ALA A 153 13.37 26.72 -6.33
CA ALA A 153 13.15 25.78 -7.42
C ALA A 153 12.40 24.52 -6.95
N LEU A 154 12.83 23.92 -5.84
CA LEU A 154 12.16 22.75 -5.25
C LEU A 154 10.72 23.05 -4.83
N ARG A 155 10.44 24.23 -4.22
CA ARG A 155 9.07 24.65 -3.88
C ARG A 155 8.18 24.84 -5.12
N MET A 156 8.74 25.33 -6.22
CA MET A 156 8.00 25.44 -7.49
C MET A 156 7.65 24.06 -8.04
N GLY A 157 8.58 23.11 -7.99
CA GLY A 157 8.31 21.71 -8.34
C GLY A 157 7.26 21.04 -7.45
N GLU A 158 7.26 21.32 -6.15
CA GLU A 158 6.22 20.84 -5.23
C GLU A 158 4.85 21.49 -5.47
N LYS A 159 4.80 22.72 -5.98
CA LYS A 159 3.55 23.42 -6.31
C LYS A 159 2.81 22.77 -7.50
N GLU A 160 3.53 22.07 -8.38
CA GLU A 160 2.95 21.28 -9.47
C GLU A 160 2.30 19.97 -8.99
N SER A 161 2.39 19.68 -7.67
CA SER A 161 1.71 18.53 -7.08
C SER A 161 0.18 18.68 -7.11
N THR A 162 -0.49 17.54 -7.25
CA THR A 162 -1.96 17.46 -7.23
C THR A 162 -2.41 16.52 -6.12
N GLU A 163 -3.68 16.59 -5.69
CA GLU A 163 -4.22 15.70 -4.66
C GLU A 163 -4.10 14.21 -5.03
N GLN A 164 -4.18 13.92 -6.34
CA GLN A 164 -4.02 12.56 -6.88
C GLN A 164 -2.56 12.13 -7.03
N VAL A 165 -1.63 13.08 -7.18
CA VAL A 165 -0.19 12.86 -7.41
C VAL A 165 0.60 13.82 -6.51
N PRO A 166 0.76 13.51 -5.21
CA PRO A 166 1.58 14.30 -4.31
C PRO A 166 3.06 14.14 -4.67
N ILE A 167 3.79 15.24 -4.84
CA ILE A 167 5.24 15.25 -5.09
C ILE A 167 5.92 15.73 -3.82
N LYS A 168 6.92 14.99 -3.34
CA LYS A 168 7.74 15.34 -2.17
C LYS A 168 9.21 15.31 -2.54
N ALA A 169 9.90 16.42 -2.37
CA ALA A 169 11.35 16.50 -2.54
C ALA A 169 12.05 16.15 -1.21
N LYS A 170 13.09 15.32 -1.28
CA LYS A 170 13.96 14.99 -0.15
C LYS A 170 15.42 15.20 -0.53
N LEU A 171 16.19 15.78 0.36
CA LEU A 171 17.64 15.83 0.27
C LEU A 171 18.21 14.48 0.70
N VAL A 172 19.09 13.90 -0.11
CA VAL A 172 19.87 12.72 0.29
C VAL A 172 21.25 13.18 0.75
N ALA A 173 21.94 13.90 -0.11
CA ALA A 173 23.24 14.51 0.16
C ALA A 173 23.40 15.70 -0.79
N PRO A 174 24.02 16.82 -0.43
CA PRO A 174 24.40 17.82 -1.43
C PRO A 174 25.36 17.18 -2.45
N PRO A 175 25.17 17.29 -3.79
CA PRO A 175 24.13 18.00 -4.56
C PRO A 175 22.93 17.13 -5.05
N LEU A 176 22.76 15.91 -4.52
CA LEU A 176 21.74 14.92 -4.88
C LEU A 176 20.41 15.08 -4.11
N TYR A 177 19.34 15.31 -4.86
CA TYR A 177 17.96 15.40 -4.38
C TYR A 177 17.11 14.31 -5.02
N VAL A 178 16.11 13.84 -4.27
CA VAL A 178 15.18 12.80 -4.70
C VAL A 178 13.77 13.34 -4.68
N LEU A 179 13.10 13.25 -5.82
CA LEU A 179 11.68 13.52 -5.94
C LEU A 179 10.92 12.19 -5.83
N SER A 180 9.98 12.13 -4.89
CA SER A 180 9.12 10.97 -4.67
C SER A 180 7.66 11.32 -4.89
N THR A 181 6.93 10.46 -5.59
CA THR A 181 5.49 10.57 -5.76
C THR A 181 4.80 9.22 -5.63
N SER A 182 3.53 9.21 -5.26
CA SER A 182 2.73 8.00 -5.07
C SER A 182 1.37 8.20 -5.72
N ALA A 183 1.06 7.41 -6.75
CA ALA A 183 -0.19 7.54 -7.50
C ALA A 183 -0.69 6.19 -8.01
N GLY A 184 -2.01 6.06 -8.21
CA GLY A 184 -2.62 4.87 -8.80
C GLY A 184 -2.39 4.74 -10.31
N ASP A 185 -2.24 5.88 -11.01
CA ASP A 185 -1.95 5.91 -12.45
C ASP A 185 -0.47 6.20 -12.72
N LYS A 186 0.18 5.25 -13.37
CA LYS A 186 1.59 5.34 -13.75
C LYS A 186 1.85 6.44 -14.78
N TYR A 187 0.98 6.62 -15.76
CA TYR A 187 1.24 7.54 -16.88
C TYR A 187 1.05 8.99 -16.45
N ALA A 188 -0.06 9.29 -15.77
CA ALA A 188 -0.32 10.61 -15.23
C ALA A 188 0.78 11.04 -14.24
N ALA A 189 1.29 10.11 -13.42
CA ALA A 189 2.31 10.43 -12.44
C ALA A 189 3.71 10.64 -13.05
N VAL A 190 4.08 9.92 -14.12
CA VAL A 190 5.31 10.21 -14.87
C VAL A 190 5.23 11.58 -15.54
N ASP A 191 4.15 11.87 -16.25
CA ASP A 191 3.97 13.17 -16.93
C ASP A 191 4.06 14.35 -15.95
N ARG A 192 3.43 14.22 -14.77
CA ARG A 192 3.52 15.24 -13.71
C ARG A 192 4.91 15.39 -13.12
N LEU A 193 5.61 14.27 -12.91
CA LEU A 193 6.97 14.33 -12.38
C LEU A 193 7.94 14.97 -13.39
N GLU A 194 7.75 14.72 -14.69
CA GLU A 194 8.51 15.38 -15.77
C GLU A 194 8.22 16.89 -15.80
N ARG A 195 6.95 17.31 -15.76
CA ARG A 195 6.59 18.75 -15.67
C ARG A 195 7.19 19.44 -14.45
N ALA A 196 7.22 18.75 -13.30
CA ALA A 196 7.84 19.30 -12.10
C ALA A 196 9.36 19.46 -12.28
N ILE A 197 10.04 18.50 -12.91
CA ILE A 197 11.47 18.60 -13.24
C ILE A 197 11.73 19.76 -14.19
N ASP A 198 10.91 19.94 -15.23
CA ASP A 198 11.02 21.04 -16.18
C ASP A 198 10.83 22.40 -15.49
N SER A 199 9.87 22.51 -14.56
CA SER A 199 9.66 23.74 -13.78
C SER A 199 10.84 24.03 -12.85
N ILE A 200 11.44 23.01 -12.23
CA ILE A 200 12.64 23.15 -11.40
C ILE A 200 13.81 23.59 -12.28
N GLN A 201 13.98 22.98 -13.45
CA GLN A 201 15.03 23.31 -14.41
C GLN A 201 14.94 24.78 -14.84
N HIS A 202 13.75 25.26 -15.22
CA HIS A 202 13.57 26.65 -15.61
C HIS A 202 13.91 27.62 -14.47
N THR A 203 13.43 27.34 -13.25
CA THR A 203 13.64 28.20 -12.08
C THR A 203 15.12 28.23 -11.64
N ILE A 204 15.85 27.12 -11.78
CA ILE A 204 17.26 27.06 -11.38
C ILE A 204 18.17 27.70 -12.43
N GLU A 205 17.85 27.56 -13.72
CA GLU A 205 18.58 28.20 -14.83
C GLU A 205 18.45 29.72 -14.77
N GLU A 206 17.26 30.25 -14.45
CA GLU A 206 17.04 31.70 -14.22
C GLU A 206 17.94 32.28 -13.12
N GLN A 207 18.30 31.47 -12.14
CA GLN A 207 19.14 31.87 -11.01
C GLN A 207 20.63 31.50 -11.18
N GLY A 208 21.02 31.05 -12.38
CA GLY A 208 22.41 30.72 -12.71
C GLY A 208 22.90 29.39 -12.13
N GLY A 209 21.98 28.47 -11.82
CA GLY A 209 22.32 27.09 -11.46
C GLY A 209 22.13 26.11 -12.63
N THR A 210 22.44 24.84 -12.38
CA THR A 210 22.35 23.74 -13.36
C THR A 210 21.64 22.55 -12.73
N LEU A 211 20.81 21.87 -13.52
CA LEU A 211 20.12 20.64 -13.14
C LEU A 211 20.63 19.48 -14.00
N VAL A 212 21.00 18.37 -13.36
CA VAL A 212 21.35 17.11 -14.06
C VAL A 212 20.46 15.98 -13.56
N ILE A 213 19.71 15.36 -14.48
CA ILE A 213 18.85 14.21 -14.14
C ILE A 213 19.73 12.95 -14.10
N LYS A 214 19.94 12.38 -12.91
CA LYS A 214 20.66 11.09 -12.76
C LYS A 214 19.75 9.92 -13.09
N MET A 215 18.51 9.97 -12.61
CA MET A 215 17.52 8.92 -12.83
C MET A 215 16.19 9.54 -13.21
N LYS A 216 15.72 9.19 -14.41
CA LYS A 216 14.37 9.55 -14.89
C LYS A 216 13.29 8.91 -14.01
N PRO A 217 12.05 9.43 -14.04
CA PRO A 217 10.91 8.87 -13.31
C PRO A 217 10.77 7.36 -13.49
N LYS A 218 11.06 6.59 -12.43
CA LYS A 218 10.97 5.13 -12.42
C LYS A 218 10.12 4.66 -11.25
N ALA A 219 9.31 3.62 -11.50
CA ALA A 219 8.55 2.96 -10.45
C ALA A 219 9.51 2.23 -9.52
N ILE A 220 9.40 2.51 -8.21
CA ILE A 220 10.25 1.90 -7.20
C ILE A 220 9.56 0.69 -6.58
N SER A 221 10.36 -0.35 -6.35
CA SER A 221 9.96 -1.54 -5.59
C SER A 221 10.29 -1.38 -4.10
N GLU A 222 9.80 -2.30 -3.26
CA GLU A 222 10.13 -2.32 -1.82
C GLU A 222 11.65 -2.44 -1.57
N THR A 223 12.36 -3.13 -2.46
CA THR A 223 13.82 -3.27 -2.38
C THR A 223 14.52 -1.93 -2.62
N ASP A 224 14.10 -1.19 -3.64
CA ASP A 224 14.69 0.13 -3.95
C ASP A 224 14.46 1.15 -2.82
N GLU A 225 13.34 1.03 -2.11
CA GLU A 225 13.02 1.88 -0.96
C GLU A 225 13.90 1.55 0.25
N HIS A 226 14.22 0.27 0.46
CA HIS A 226 15.15 -0.16 1.50
C HIS A 226 16.57 0.35 1.22
N ASP A 227 17.05 0.19 0.00
CA ASP A 227 18.39 0.64 -0.39
C ASP A 227 18.51 2.16 -0.27
N LEU A 228 17.47 2.91 -0.64
CA LEU A 228 17.41 4.36 -0.44
C LEU A 228 17.45 4.73 1.04
N ALA A 229 16.67 4.05 1.88
CA ALA A 229 16.64 4.35 3.31
C ALA A 229 18.02 4.13 3.95
N GLN A 230 18.73 3.07 3.55
CA GLN A 230 20.11 2.84 3.99
C GLN A 230 21.06 3.92 3.48
N LEU A 231 20.93 4.34 2.22
CA LEU A 231 21.76 5.38 1.65
C LEU A 231 21.52 6.74 2.32
N MET A 232 20.25 7.06 2.63
CA MET A 232 19.88 8.24 3.41
C MET A 232 20.42 8.18 4.84
N ALA A 233 20.37 7.02 5.50
CA ALA A 233 20.90 6.85 6.85
C ALA A 233 22.43 7.02 6.87
N LYS A 234 23.13 6.46 5.89
CA LYS A 234 24.58 6.60 5.75
C LYS A 234 24.99 8.05 5.45
N ALA A 235 24.33 8.69 4.48
CA ALA A 235 24.58 10.10 4.16
C ALA A 235 24.23 11.03 5.34
N GLY A 236 23.23 10.67 6.14
CA GLY A 236 22.89 11.36 7.39
C GLY A 236 23.97 11.22 8.46
N GLN A 237 24.59 10.04 8.59
CA GLN A 237 25.72 9.84 9.51
C GLN A 237 26.98 10.58 9.06
N GLU A 238 27.27 10.60 7.76
CA GLU A 238 28.43 11.31 7.20
C GLU A 238 28.27 12.84 7.28
N ASN A 239 27.03 13.34 7.22
CA ASN A 239 26.72 14.76 7.42
C ASN A 239 26.48 15.13 8.89
N ALA A 240 26.29 14.16 9.79
CA ALA A 240 26.14 14.42 11.21
C ALA A 240 27.52 14.74 11.79
N GLU A 241 27.61 15.91 12.39
CA GLU A 241 28.85 16.59 12.80
C GLU A 241 29.85 15.66 13.50
N VAL A 242 31.04 15.54 12.89
CA VAL A 242 32.25 15.14 13.60
C VAL A 242 32.73 16.39 14.34
N SER A 243 32.58 16.41 15.67
CA SER A 243 33.12 17.49 16.52
C SER A 243 34.64 17.44 16.45
N GLY A 244 35.23 18.30 15.62
CA GLY A 244 36.67 18.36 15.38
C GLY A 244 37.46 19.09 16.46
N ASP A 245 36.95 19.16 17.70
CA ASP A 245 37.50 19.98 18.79
C ASP A 245 37.89 19.14 20.02
N GLU A 246 38.25 17.87 19.83
CA GLU A 246 39.05 17.12 20.80
C GLU A 246 40.53 17.24 20.39
N GLU A 247 41.14 18.41 20.58
CA GLU A 247 42.59 18.52 20.70
C GLU A 247 43.01 17.83 22.00
N GLU A 248 43.79 16.75 21.88
CA GLU A 248 44.47 16.07 22.98
C GLU A 248 45.37 17.07 23.74
N GLU A 249 44.96 17.49 24.94
CA GLU A 249 45.87 18.10 25.91
C GLU A 249 46.83 17.01 26.44
N GLU A 250 48.07 17.04 25.94
CA GLU A 250 49.24 16.38 26.53
C GLU A 250 49.87 17.25 27.64
#